data_AF-A0A3C1Q5F6-F1
#
_entry.id   AF-A0A3C1Q5F6-F1
#
_cell.length_a   1.000
_cell.length_b   1.000
_cell.length_c   1.000
_cell.angle_alpha   90.00
_cell.angle_beta   90.00
_cell.angle_gamma   90.00
#
_symmetry.space_group_name_H-M   'P 1'
#
loop_
_entity.id
_entity.type
_entity.pdbx_description
1 polymer ?
#
loop_
_entity_poly.entity_id
_entity_poly.type
_entity_poly.pdbx_seq_one_letter_code
_entity_poly.pdbx_strand_id
1 'polypeptide(L)'
;MKKNLTIVIAALIVAAMAIPASAAKLTLSGAYSAGWTYDTRVWTPTNLAEASKLTLKLEFTEGESIVAYLPLTVKPFVGEPEVAVGSWYFSYATAPFSFWVSPNDPWNAKQFSALGDPLGIGAKLGGGVVLNAKGNILGAGLNIYAAGLATGAEAYLGRATYGLPAEFTLGLVGAYTVTDPETDPDELILGADVVGPIPGIGGNITVAGAAQLSKPYDSTWGFEGMPSNDNYAYRLALTDIAVGPVTKAWASYTAVGGMFTDPYKASPASAPGAVLNKYAGKAAAEVGVT
;
A
#
# COMPACT_ATOMS: atom_id res chain seq x y z
N MET A 1 -1.06 -30.07 -2.89
CA MET A 1 0.19 -29.51 -2.33
C MET A 1 0.00 -28.22 -1.50
N LYS A 2 -1.22 -27.97 -1.00
CA LYS A 2 -1.67 -27.02 0.04
C LYS A 2 -1.06 -27.23 1.47
N LYS A 3 0.10 -27.89 1.59
CA LYS A 3 0.70 -28.30 2.89
C LYS A 3 1.45 -27.17 3.65
N ASN A 4 1.63 -25.99 3.05
CA ASN A 4 2.45 -24.92 3.64
C ASN A 4 1.65 -23.88 4.46
N LEU A 5 0.33 -23.79 4.30
CA LEU A 5 -0.52 -22.88 5.11
C LEU A 5 -0.61 -23.34 6.58
N THR A 6 -0.49 -24.66 6.80
CA THR A 6 -0.54 -25.33 8.11
C THR A 6 0.69 -25.05 8.98
N ILE A 7 1.82 -24.62 8.40
CA ILE A 7 3.07 -24.33 9.13
C ILE A 7 3.16 -22.86 9.56
N VAL A 8 2.59 -21.93 8.79
CA VAL A 8 2.60 -20.49 9.12
C VAL A 8 1.61 -20.16 10.25
N ILE A 9 0.45 -20.83 10.33
CA ILE A 9 -0.49 -20.72 11.46
C ILE A 9 0.14 -21.29 12.75
N ALA A 10 0.95 -22.34 12.64
CA ALA A 10 1.67 -22.92 13.78
C ALA A 10 2.78 -21.99 14.32
N ALA A 11 3.40 -21.13 13.50
CA ALA A 11 4.38 -20.12 13.96
C ALA A 11 3.72 -18.95 14.70
N LEU A 12 2.54 -18.50 14.26
CA LEU A 12 1.69 -17.53 14.99
C LEU A 12 1.27 -18.04 16.39
N ILE A 13 1.10 -19.37 16.55
CA ILE A 13 0.77 -20.06 17.82
C ILE A 13 1.99 -20.15 18.76
N VAL A 14 3.22 -20.13 18.24
CA VAL A 14 4.46 -20.30 19.04
C VAL A 14 5.02 -18.97 19.54
N ALA A 15 4.89 -17.86 18.80
CA ALA A 15 5.34 -16.55 19.29
C ALA A 15 4.44 -15.96 20.41
N ALA A 16 3.18 -16.43 20.52
CA ALA A 16 2.32 -16.16 21.69
C ALA A 16 2.85 -16.81 22.99
N MET A 17 3.85 -17.70 22.92
CA MET A 17 4.38 -18.45 24.07
C MET A 17 5.59 -17.79 24.78
N ALA A 18 5.99 -16.55 24.45
CA ALA A 18 7.22 -15.94 24.98
C ALA A 18 7.07 -14.52 25.61
N ILE A 19 5.91 -14.15 26.14
CA ILE A 19 5.67 -12.79 26.70
C ILE A 19 4.97 -12.87 28.08
N PRO A 20 5.31 -12.03 29.08
CA PRO A 20 4.79 -12.16 30.45
C PRO A 20 3.26 -11.98 30.54
N ALA A 21 2.60 -13.06 30.93
CA ALA A 21 1.17 -13.31 30.81
C ALA A 21 0.25 -12.59 31.82
N SER A 22 0.15 -11.25 31.82
CA SER A 22 -0.87 -10.56 32.66
C SER A 22 -2.03 -9.90 31.92
N ALA A 23 -1.97 -9.71 30.59
CA ALA A 23 -3.03 -8.98 29.84
C ALA A 23 -3.39 -9.57 28.46
N ALA A 24 -3.04 -10.83 28.17
CA ALA A 24 -3.42 -11.49 26.92
C ALA A 24 -4.89 -11.97 26.98
N LYS A 25 -5.66 -11.71 25.91
CA LYS A 25 -7.05 -12.12 25.75
C LYS A 25 -7.24 -12.76 24.38
N LEU A 26 -7.83 -13.95 24.37
CA LEU A 26 -8.29 -14.63 23.16
C LEU A 26 -9.83 -14.59 23.13
N THR A 27 -10.39 -14.05 22.05
CA THR A 27 -11.84 -13.95 21.82
C THR A 27 -12.22 -14.81 20.62
N LEU A 28 -13.20 -15.70 20.80
CA LEU A 28 -13.82 -16.47 19.74
C LEU A 28 -15.30 -16.07 19.63
N SER A 29 -15.73 -15.65 18.44
CA SER A 29 -17.14 -15.38 18.14
C SER A 29 -17.51 -15.96 16.78
N GLY A 30 -18.80 -16.14 16.52
CA GLY A 30 -19.24 -16.70 15.26
C GLY A 30 -20.74 -16.75 15.09
N ALA A 31 -21.18 -17.12 13.90
CA ALA A 31 -22.57 -17.31 13.55
C ALA A 31 -22.72 -18.52 12.62
N TYR A 32 -23.71 -19.36 12.92
CA TYR A 32 -24.18 -20.40 12.02
C TYR A 32 -25.40 -19.86 11.27
N SER A 33 -25.41 -20.00 9.95
CA SER A 33 -26.55 -19.62 9.12
C SER A 33 -26.76 -20.63 8.00
N ALA A 34 -28.01 -20.72 7.54
CA ALA A 34 -28.38 -21.43 6.33
C ALA A 34 -29.45 -20.60 5.63
N GLY A 35 -29.30 -20.38 4.32
CA GLY A 35 -30.25 -19.60 3.51
C GLY A 35 -30.74 -20.42 2.34
N TRP A 36 -31.99 -20.23 1.91
CA TRP A 36 -32.53 -20.87 0.72
C TRP A 36 -33.08 -19.82 -0.23
N THR A 37 -32.87 -20.02 -1.52
CA THR A 37 -33.43 -19.17 -2.57
C THR A 37 -34.50 -19.97 -3.31
N TYR A 38 -35.66 -19.33 -3.49
CA TYR A 38 -36.80 -19.92 -4.19
C TYR A 38 -37.02 -19.16 -5.50
N ASP A 39 -36.88 -19.87 -6.63
CA ASP A 39 -37.26 -19.37 -7.95
C ASP A 39 -38.63 -19.96 -8.33
N THR A 40 -39.62 -19.10 -8.56
CA THR A 40 -40.98 -19.52 -8.94
C THR A 40 -41.06 -20.11 -10.35
N ARG A 41 -40.01 -19.96 -11.17
CA ARG A 41 -39.96 -20.40 -12.56
C ARG A 41 -39.24 -21.75 -12.74
N VAL A 42 -38.41 -22.14 -11.78
CA VAL A 42 -37.64 -23.41 -11.79
C VAL A 42 -37.66 -24.01 -10.40
N TRP A 43 -38.32 -25.16 -10.23
CA TRP A 43 -38.35 -25.89 -8.94
C TRP A 43 -37.03 -26.61 -8.69
N THR A 44 -36.00 -25.84 -8.33
CA THR A 44 -34.70 -26.35 -7.86
C THR A 44 -34.36 -25.71 -6.53
N PRO A 45 -34.97 -26.17 -5.42
CA PRO A 45 -34.63 -25.68 -4.09
C PRO A 45 -33.18 -26.02 -3.76
N THR A 46 -32.41 -25.04 -3.28
CA THR A 46 -31.06 -25.28 -2.76
C THR A 46 -31.14 -26.17 -1.52
N ASN A 47 -30.32 -27.22 -1.47
CA ASN A 47 -30.24 -28.10 -0.31
C ASN A 47 -29.75 -27.32 0.93
N LEU A 48 -30.46 -27.43 2.05
CA LEU A 48 -30.13 -26.73 3.30
C LEU A 48 -28.75 -27.11 3.85
N ALA A 49 -28.32 -28.35 3.63
CA ALA A 49 -26.98 -28.83 3.98
C ALA A 49 -25.90 -28.13 3.13
N GLU A 50 -26.13 -27.98 1.83
CA GLU A 50 -25.22 -27.29 0.90
C GLU A 50 -25.19 -25.78 1.14
N ALA A 51 -26.31 -25.21 1.60
CA ALA A 51 -26.41 -23.78 1.92
C ALA A 51 -25.93 -23.41 3.34
N SER A 52 -25.49 -24.39 4.14
CA SER A 52 -25.03 -24.16 5.51
C SER A 52 -23.67 -23.45 5.53
N LYS A 53 -23.56 -22.45 6.39
CA LYS A 53 -22.38 -21.61 6.57
C LYS A 53 -22.08 -21.44 8.06
N LEU A 54 -20.85 -21.73 8.47
CA LEU A 54 -20.31 -21.29 9.75
C LEU A 54 -19.31 -20.16 9.52
N THR A 55 -19.48 -19.04 10.21
CA THR A 55 -18.52 -17.93 10.23
C THR A 55 -17.90 -17.85 11.62
N LEU A 56 -16.58 -17.86 11.70
CA LEU A 56 -15.82 -17.72 12.95
C LEU A 56 -14.93 -16.48 12.86
N LYS A 57 -14.76 -15.79 13.98
CA LYS A 57 -13.83 -14.68 14.17
C LYS A 57 -12.98 -14.99 15.40
N LEU A 58 -11.69 -15.18 15.17
CA LEU A 58 -10.69 -15.36 16.21
C LEU A 58 -9.92 -14.06 16.35
N GLU A 59 -9.88 -13.51 17.56
CA GLU A 59 -9.14 -12.30 17.86
C GLU A 59 -8.27 -12.53 19.09
N PHE A 60 -6.96 -12.41 18.93
CA PHE A 60 -6.01 -12.37 20.03
C PHE A 60 -5.59 -10.93 20.24
N THR A 61 -5.64 -10.46 21.48
CA THR A 61 -5.15 -9.15 21.89
C THR A 61 -4.22 -9.30 23.08
N GLU A 62 -3.09 -8.60 23.09
CA GLU A 62 -2.23 -8.51 24.25
C GLU A 62 -1.96 -7.04 24.58
N GLY A 63 -2.40 -6.63 25.77
CA GLY A 63 -2.47 -5.22 26.13
C GLY A 63 -3.33 -4.43 25.13
N GLU A 64 -2.88 -3.20 24.83
CA GLU A 64 -3.55 -2.32 23.86
C GLU A 64 -2.88 -2.32 22.47
N SER A 65 -1.75 -3.02 22.32
CA SER A 65 -0.84 -2.80 21.20
C SER A 65 -0.66 -3.99 20.27
N ILE A 66 -0.89 -5.23 20.73
CA ILE A 66 -0.79 -6.43 19.89
C ILE A 66 -2.19 -6.92 19.57
N VAL A 67 -2.48 -7.11 18.28
CA VAL A 67 -3.74 -7.69 17.79
C VAL A 67 -3.45 -8.68 16.68
N ALA A 68 -4.01 -9.88 16.76
CA ALA A 68 -4.07 -10.84 15.67
C ALA A 68 -5.53 -11.22 15.41
N TYR A 69 -6.01 -11.00 14.19
CA TYR A 69 -7.39 -11.24 13.79
C TYR A 69 -7.44 -12.24 12.64
N LEU A 70 -8.23 -13.31 12.80
CA LEU A 70 -8.40 -14.38 11.83
C LEU A 70 -9.90 -14.69 11.63
N PRO A 71 -10.52 -14.21 10.54
CA PRO A 71 -11.87 -14.61 10.14
C PRO A 71 -11.85 -15.88 9.29
N LEU A 72 -12.67 -16.86 9.65
CA LEU A 72 -12.84 -18.12 8.92
C LEU A 72 -14.30 -18.28 8.47
N THR A 73 -14.49 -18.83 7.29
CA THR A 73 -15.79 -19.26 6.78
C THR A 73 -15.70 -20.73 6.38
N VAL A 74 -16.61 -21.55 6.88
CA VAL A 74 -16.71 -22.98 6.56
C VAL A 74 -18.00 -23.24 5.80
N LYS A 75 -17.90 -23.83 4.59
CA LYS A 75 -19.03 -24.14 3.71
C LYS A 75 -18.74 -25.33 2.78
N PRO A 76 -19.72 -26.20 2.49
CA PRO A 76 -20.90 -26.42 3.32
C PRO A 76 -20.47 -26.93 4.70
N PHE A 77 -21.23 -26.64 5.74
CA PHE A 77 -20.94 -27.15 7.10
C PHE A 77 -21.31 -28.64 7.27
N VAL A 78 -21.87 -29.26 6.23
CA VAL A 78 -22.25 -30.68 6.17
C VAL A 78 -21.59 -31.30 4.94
N GLY A 79 -21.01 -32.50 5.06
CA GLY A 79 -20.30 -33.18 3.97
C GLY A 79 -18.80 -32.88 3.98
N GLU A 80 -18.23 -32.52 2.83
CA GLU A 80 -16.83 -32.08 2.70
C GLU A 80 -16.76 -30.54 2.84
N PRO A 81 -16.38 -30.01 4.01
CA PRO A 81 -16.32 -28.56 4.22
C PRO A 81 -15.11 -27.93 3.52
N GLU A 82 -15.34 -26.85 2.79
CA GLU A 82 -14.32 -25.90 2.38
C GLU A 82 -14.12 -24.84 3.46
N VAL A 83 -12.86 -24.57 3.81
CA VAL A 83 -12.49 -23.52 4.75
C VAL A 83 -11.85 -22.37 3.97
N ALA A 84 -12.50 -21.21 4.01
CA ALA A 84 -11.99 -19.96 3.46
C ALA A 84 -11.51 -19.04 4.59
N VAL A 85 -10.37 -18.38 4.37
CA VAL A 85 -9.85 -17.34 5.25
C VAL A 85 -10.24 -15.98 4.66
N GLY A 86 -10.80 -15.10 5.48
CA GLY A 86 -11.13 -13.73 5.07
C GLY A 86 -9.95 -12.76 5.26
N SER A 87 -10.26 -11.47 5.35
CA SER A 87 -9.29 -10.37 5.58
C SER A 87 -8.68 -10.44 7.00
N TRP A 88 -7.70 -11.33 7.17
CA TRP A 88 -6.93 -11.50 8.41
C TRP A 88 -5.87 -10.39 8.54
N TYR A 89 -5.39 -10.17 9.77
CA TYR A 89 -4.20 -9.33 9.98
C TYR A 89 -3.52 -9.66 11.30
N PHE A 90 -2.23 -9.34 11.37
CA PHE A 90 -1.50 -9.16 12.62
C PHE A 90 -1.05 -7.71 12.71
N SER A 91 -1.09 -7.10 13.89
CA SER A 91 -0.54 -5.77 14.11
C SER A 91 0.09 -5.60 15.48
N TYR A 92 1.18 -4.85 15.48
CA TYR A 92 1.88 -4.33 16.63
C TYR A 92 1.90 -2.81 16.54
N ALA A 93 1.18 -2.14 17.43
CA ALA A 93 0.96 -0.70 17.43
C ALA A 93 1.61 -0.05 18.65
N THR A 94 2.94 -0.03 18.71
CA THR A 94 3.68 0.68 19.77
C THR A 94 4.60 1.75 19.18
N ALA A 95 5.18 2.57 20.05
CA ALA A 95 6.26 3.48 19.72
C ALA A 95 7.63 2.84 20.07
N PRO A 96 8.72 3.18 19.36
CA PRO A 96 8.81 4.18 18.29
C PRO A 96 8.45 3.65 16.90
N PHE A 97 8.17 2.35 16.77
CA PHE A 97 7.79 1.70 15.52
C PHE A 97 6.57 0.78 15.70
N SER A 98 5.70 0.82 14.72
CA SER A 98 4.54 -0.05 14.55
C SER A 98 4.73 -0.89 13.30
N PHE A 99 4.17 -2.10 13.29
CA PHE A 99 4.15 -2.92 12.09
C PHE A 99 2.86 -3.73 12.02
N TRP A 100 2.49 -4.14 10.82
CA TRP A 100 1.37 -5.04 10.59
C TRP A 100 1.60 -5.87 9.35
N VAL A 101 0.95 -7.03 9.30
CA VAL A 101 0.93 -7.90 8.11
C VAL A 101 -0.51 -8.36 7.84
N SER A 102 -0.91 -8.35 6.58
CA SER A 102 -2.28 -8.68 6.17
C SER A 102 -2.37 -8.92 4.65
N PRO A 103 -3.46 -9.52 4.16
CA PRO A 103 -3.84 -9.40 2.75
C PRO A 103 -4.21 -7.95 2.42
N ASN A 104 -3.73 -7.47 1.27
CA ASN A 104 -4.05 -6.15 0.74
C ASN A 104 -5.35 -6.18 -0.06
N ASP A 105 -6.47 -6.30 0.65
CA ASP A 105 -7.81 -6.22 0.09
C ASP A 105 -8.56 -4.98 0.61
N PRO A 106 -9.53 -4.44 -0.16
CA PRO A 106 -10.18 -3.17 0.18
C PRO A 106 -10.90 -3.14 1.53
N TRP A 107 -11.24 -4.31 2.07
CA TRP A 107 -12.03 -4.48 3.29
C TRP A 107 -11.14 -4.76 4.51
N ASN A 108 -9.83 -4.90 4.31
CA ASN A 108 -8.91 -5.13 5.41
C ASN A 108 -8.66 -3.84 6.18
N ALA A 109 -8.77 -3.92 7.51
CA ALA A 109 -8.44 -2.81 8.41
C ALA A 109 -6.95 -2.45 8.37
N LYS A 110 -6.10 -3.41 8.00
CA LYS A 110 -4.69 -3.22 7.71
C LYS A 110 -4.51 -3.44 6.21
N GLN A 111 -4.38 -2.36 5.46
CA GLN A 111 -4.15 -2.41 4.03
C GLN A 111 -3.17 -1.31 3.63
N PHE A 112 -2.61 -1.42 2.43
CA PHE A 112 -1.70 -0.42 1.89
C PHE A 112 -2.37 0.96 1.88
N SER A 113 -1.60 1.97 2.26
CA SER A 113 -1.99 3.36 2.14
C SER A 113 -0.93 4.12 1.38
N ALA A 114 -1.38 5.02 0.50
CA ALA A 114 -0.50 5.78 -0.36
C ALA A 114 0.60 6.50 0.43
N LEU A 115 1.81 6.53 -0.12
CA LEU A 115 2.98 7.11 0.55
C LEU A 115 2.91 8.64 0.66
N GLY A 116 2.04 9.26 -0.13
CA GLY A 116 1.79 10.71 -0.10
C GLY A 116 2.95 11.53 -0.66
N ASP A 117 3.78 10.96 -1.52
CA ASP A 117 4.76 11.71 -2.28
C ASP A 117 4.07 12.60 -3.33
N PRO A 118 4.58 13.80 -3.65
CA PRO A 118 3.88 14.75 -4.54
C PRO A 118 3.73 14.31 -6.00
N LEU A 119 4.51 13.32 -6.46
CA LEU A 119 4.42 12.77 -7.80
C LEU A 119 3.40 11.62 -7.87
N GLY A 120 3.21 10.88 -6.78
CA GLY A 120 2.31 9.72 -6.70
C GLY A 120 2.99 8.40 -7.06
N ILE A 121 4.28 8.24 -6.75
CA ILE A 121 5.10 7.04 -6.99
C ILE A 121 4.65 5.86 -6.13
N GLY A 122 4.09 6.14 -4.94
CA GLY A 122 3.52 5.12 -4.06
C GLY A 122 2.02 5.28 -3.89
N ALA A 123 1.28 5.54 -4.97
CA ALA A 123 -0.15 5.87 -4.89
C ALA A 123 -1.07 4.64 -4.74
N LYS A 124 -0.65 3.47 -5.23
CA LYS A 124 -1.39 2.20 -5.10
C LYS A 124 -0.45 1.01 -4.91
N LEU A 125 -1.02 -0.08 -4.44
CA LEU A 125 -0.37 -1.39 -4.41
C LEU A 125 -1.38 -2.46 -4.82
N GLY A 126 -0.93 -3.47 -5.57
CA GLY A 126 -1.77 -4.59 -5.99
C GLY A 126 -2.24 -5.47 -4.82
N GLY A 127 -3.18 -6.37 -5.09
CA GLY A 127 -3.57 -7.39 -4.13
C GLY A 127 -2.41 -8.35 -3.84
N GLY A 128 -2.39 -8.94 -2.65
CA GLY A 128 -1.29 -9.77 -2.18
C GLY A 128 -1.22 -9.81 -0.66
N VAL A 129 -0.11 -10.29 -0.09
CA VAL A 129 0.19 -10.14 1.34
C VAL A 129 1.17 -8.99 1.51
N VAL A 130 0.87 -8.07 2.42
CA VAL A 130 1.65 -6.86 2.66
C VAL A 130 2.06 -6.83 4.12
N LEU A 131 3.36 -6.63 4.35
CA LEU A 131 3.95 -6.22 5.61
C LEU A 131 4.20 -4.71 5.55
N ASN A 132 3.81 -3.98 6.58
CA ASN A 132 4.14 -2.58 6.77
C ASN A 132 4.96 -2.41 8.04
N ALA A 133 5.91 -1.50 8.00
CA ALA A 133 6.52 -0.94 9.20
C ALA A 133 6.53 0.59 9.10
N LYS A 134 6.10 1.24 10.18
CA LYS A 134 5.99 2.70 10.26
C LYS A 134 6.46 3.18 11.62
N GLY A 135 7.24 4.24 11.65
CA GLY A 135 7.76 4.80 12.91
C GLY A 135 8.63 6.02 12.69
N ASN A 136 9.22 6.52 13.77
CA ASN A 136 10.18 7.62 13.72
C ASN A 136 11.57 7.11 14.10
N ILE A 137 12.57 7.32 13.23
CA ILE A 137 13.97 6.96 13.46
C ILE A 137 14.82 8.21 13.28
N LEU A 138 15.56 8.60 14.31
CA LEU A 138 16.48 9.76 14.27
C LEU A 138 15.82 11.06 13.75
N GLY A 139 14.54 11.28 14.09
CA GLY A 139 13.76 12.45 13.65
C GLY A 139 13.13 12.33 12.26
N ALA A 140 13.45 11.29 11.49
CA ALA A 140 12.78 10.97 10.24
C ALA A 140 11.56 10.07 10.49
N GLY A 141 10.41 10.45 9.95
CA GLY A 141 9.26 9.57 9.82
C GLY A 141 9.50 8.57 8.69
N LEU A 142 9.28 7.29 8.95
CA LEU A 142 9.42 6.21 7.99
C LEU A 142 8.08 5.49 7.84
N ASN A 143 7.73 5.15 6.60
CA ASN A 143 6.64 4.26 6.27
C ASN A 143 7.08 3.35 5.13
N ILE A 144 7.34 2.08 5.44
CA ILE A 144 7.88 1.10 4.49
C ILE A 144 6.95 -0.11 4.38
N TYR A 145 6.95 -0.73 3.22
CA TYR A 145 6.14 -1.87 2.85
C TYR A 145 7.00 -2.91 2.15
N ALA A 146 6.73 -4.18 2.44
CA ALA A 146 7.18 -5.32 1.67
C ALA A 146 5.94 -6.14 1.31
N ALA A 147 5.82 -6.57 0.06
CA ALA A 147 4.61 -7.19 -0.43
C ALA A 147 4.90 -8.34 -1.37
N GLY A 148 4.27 -9.49 -1.12
CA GLY A 148 4.14 -10.56 -2.10
C GLY A 148 2.85 -10.36 -2.88
N LEU A 149 2.94 -9.93 -4.13
CA LEU A 149 1.79 -9.60 -4.97
C LEU A 149 1.12 -10.87 -5.50
N ALA A 150 -0.19 -10.77 -5.77
CA ALA A 150 -0.96 -11.86 -6.36
C ALA A 150 -0.48 -12.28 -7.76
N THR A 151 0.31 -11.42 -8.43
CA THR A 151 0.97 -11.70 -9.70
C THR A 151 2.17 -12.64 -9.56
N GLY A 152 2.66 -12.87 -8.33
CA GLY A 152 3.89 -13.60 -8.04
C GLY A 152 5.12 -12.72 -7.83
N ALA A 153 5.04 -11.42 -8.16
CA ALA A 153 6.13 -10.46 -7.96
C ALA A 153 6.27 -10.04 -6.49
N GLU A 154 7.46 -9.61 -6.11
CA GLU A 154 7.71 -8.99 -4.80
C GLU A 154 7.91 -7.49 -4.96
N ALA A 155 7.30 -6.70 -4.08
CA ALA A 155 7.33 -5.25 -4.13
C ALA A 155 7.78 -4.68 -2.79
N TYR A 156 8.70 -3.73 -2.84
CA TYR A 156 9.21 -3.00 -1.69
C TYR A 156 9.01 -1.51 -1.93
N LEU A 157 8.21 -0.86 -1.09
CA LEU A 157 7.91 0.56 -1.24
C LEU A 157 8.18 1.26 0.08
N GLY A 158 8.61 2.51 0.02
CA GLY A 158 8.83 3.24 1.24
C GLY A 158 8.92 4.73 1.03
N ARG A 159 8.56 5.47 2.08
CA ARG A 159 8.82 6.90 2.17
C ARG A 159 9.46 7.24 3.50
N ALA A 160 10.50 8.06 3.43
CA ALA A 160 11.08 8.77 4.55
C ALA A 160 10.71 10.25 4.47
N THR A 161 10.36 10.87 5.58
CA THR A 161 10.07 12.31 5.67
C THR A 161 10.84 12.91 6.84
N TYR A 162 11.53 14.02 6.63
CA TYR A 162 12.31 14.71 7.64
C TYR A 162 11.95 16.20 7.68
N GLY A 163 11.63 16.70 8.88
CA GLY A 163 11.34 18.12 9.09
C GLY A 163 12.62 18.95 8.98
N LEU A 164 12.58 19.99 8.16
CA LEU A 164 13.63 20.99 7.99
C LEU A 164 13.24 22.30 8.70
N PRO A 165 14.18 23.24 8.90
CA PRO A 165 13.87 24.58 9.39
C PRO A 165 12.81 25.29 8.52
N ALA A 166 12.14 26.29 9.11
CA ALA A 166 11.08 27.07 8.44
C ALA A 166 9.92 26.20 7.89
N GLU A 167 9.58 25.12 8.61
CA GLU A 167 8.43 24.25 8.33
C GLU A 167 8.51 23.50 6.98
N PHE A 168 9.70 23.45 6.37
CA PHE A 168 9.92 22.60 5.22
C PHE A 168 9.98 21.13 5.62
N THR A 169 9.63 20.25 4.70
CA THR A 169 9.76 18.79 4.81
C THR A 169 10.54 18.28 3.62
N LEU A 170 11.60 17.51 3.89
CA LEU A 170 12.28 16.68 2.89
C LEU A 170 11.61 15.31 2.86
N GLY A 171 11.18 14.87 1.69
CA GLY A 171 10.70 13.52 1.43
C GLY A 171 11.66 12.74 0.54
N LEU A 172 11.84 11.45 0.83
CA LEU A 172 12.47 10.48 -0.05
C LEU A 172 11.50 9.33 -0.24
N VAL A 173 11.21 8.96 -1.49
CA VAL A 173 10.32 7.85 -1.84
C VAL A 173 11.08 6.83 -2.68
N GLY A 174 10.84 5.56 -2.41
CA GLY A 174 11.41 4.45 -3.17
C GLY A 174 10.35 3.40 -3.47
N ALA A 175 10.39 2.83 -4.66
CA ALA A 175 9.61 1.66 -5.03
C ALA A 175 10.48 0.71 -5.83
N TYR A 176 10.53 -0.54 -5.42
CA TYR A 176 11.35 -1.59 -6.00
C TYR A 176 10.49 -2.81 -6.27
N THR A 177 10.59 -3.36 -7.48
CA THR A 177 9.87 -4.58 -7.87
C THR A 177 10.89 -5.64 -8.25
N VAL A 178 10.82 -6.79 -7.59
CA VAL A 178 11.49 -8.01 -8.01
C VAL A 178 10.55 -8.75 -8.93
N THR A 179 10.99 -8.96 -10.17
CA THR A 179 10.27 -9.68 -11.20
C THR A 179 10.90 -11.05 -11.44
N ASP A 180 10.32 -11.86 -12.34
CA ASP A 180 10.96 -13.12 -12.72
C ASP A 180 12.28 -12.80 -13.42
N PRO A 181 13.43 -13.22 -12.84
CA PRO A 181 14.73 -12.85 -13.37
C PRO A 181 14.85 -13.27 -14.84
N GLU A 182 14.27 -14.39 -15.26
CA GLU A 182 14.49 -14.93 -16.62
C GLU A 182 13.74 -14.17 -17.71
N THR A 183 12.74 -13.35 -17.37
CA THR A 183 11.86 -12.72 -18.36
C THR A 183 11.77 -11.21 -18.27
N ASP A 184 12.01 -10.62 -17.10
CA ASP A 184 11.77 -9.20 -16.86
C ASP A 184 12.92 -8.54 -16.07
N PRO A 185 13.29 -7.28 -16.37
CA PRO A 185 14.26 -6.54 -15.59
C PRO A 185 13.67 -6.13 -14.23
N ASP A 186 14.51 -6.08 -13.20
CA ASP A 186 14.14 -5.49 -11.92
C ASP A 186 14.02 -3.96 -12.07
N GLU A 187 12.99 -3.37 -11.47
CA GLU A 187 12.71 -1.93 -11.57
C GLU A 187 12.83 -1.23 -10.23
N LEU A 188 13.59 -0.14 -10.19
CA LEU A 188 13.74 0.73 -9.03
C LEU A 188 13.35 2.17 -9.39
N ILE A 189 12.41 2.74 -8.66
CA ILE A 189 12.06 4.16 -8.74
C ILE A 189 12.52 4.83 -7.46
N LEU A 190 13.29 5.91 -7.62
CA LEU A 190 13.72 6.78 -6.53
C LEU A 190 13.21 8.18 -6.78
N GLY A 191 12.60 8.78 -5.76
CA GLY A 191 12.13 10.15 -5.78
C GLY A 191 12.54 10.92 -4.53
N ALA A 192 12.63 12.24 -4.69
CA ALA A 192 12.84 13.18 -3.61
C ALA A 192 11.90 14.38 -3.78
N ASP A 193 11.44 14.91 -2.66
CA ASP A 193 10.59 16.10 -2.63
C ASP A 193 10.97 17.05 -1.50
N VAL A 194 10.77 18.34 -1.73
CA VAL A 194 10.81 19.38 -0.71
C VAL A 194 9.50 20.15 -0.78
N VAL A 195 8.78 20.17 0.34
CA VAL A 195 7.49 20.83 0.48
C VAL A 195 7.51 21.74 1.69
N GLY A 196 6.99 22.96 1.57
CA GLY A 196 6.90 23.88 2.71
C GLY A 196 6.34 25.25 2.34
N PRO A 197 6.22 26.15 3.31
CA PRO A 197 5.72 27.50 3.07
C PRO A 197 6.75 28.36 2.32
N ILE A 198 6.28 29.37 1.59
CA ILE A 198 7.16 30.36 0.95
C ILE A 198 7.41 31.52 1.92
N PRO A 199 8.65 31.73 2.39
CA PRO A 199 8.94 32.81 3.32
C PRO A 199 8.61 34.20 2.73
N GLY A 200 7.93 35.04 3.51
CA GLY A 200 7.66 36.44 3.18
C GLY A 200 6.51 36.71 2.22
N ILE A 201 6.15 35.77 1.34
CA ILE A 201 5.07 35.95 0.35
C ILE A 201 3.81 35.13 0.71
N GLY A 202 3.95 34.10 1.56
CA GLY A 202 2.87 33.20 1.91
C GLY A 202 2.62 32.12 0.85
N GLY A 203 1.68 31.21 1.11
CA GLY A 203 1.43 30.04 0.28
C GLY A 203 2.49 28.94 0.44
N ASN A 204 2.44 27.95 -0.44
CA ASN A 204 3.26 26.73 -0.36
C ASN A 204 4.05 26.50 -1.65
N ILE A 205 5.25 25.94 -1.52
CA ILE A 205 6.06 25.44 -2.62
C ILE A 205 6.20 23.92 -2.52
N THR A 206 6.18 23.26 -3.67
CA THR A 206 6.51 21.85 -3.84
C THR A 206 7.54 21.74 -4.95
N VAL A 207 8.68 21.11 -4.65
CA VAL A 207 9.66 20.68 -5.63
C VAL A 207 9.77 19.17 -5.49
N ALA A 208 9.51 18.41 -6.54
CA ALA A 208 9.63 16.96 -6.52
C ALA A 208 10.28 16.46 -7.81
N GLY A 209 11.09 15.42 -7.70
CA GLY A 209 11.75 14.77 -8.82
C GLY A 209 11.91 13.29 -8.56
N ALA A 210 11.87 12.48 -9.61
CA ALA A 210 12.10 11.05 -9.55
C ALA A 210 12.70 10.51 -10.84
N ALA A 211 13.43 9.41 -10.70
CA ALA A 211 14.01 8.67 -11.81
C ALA A 211 13.71 7.18 -11.64
N GLN A 212 13.51 6.52 -12.78
CA GLN A 212 13.38 5.08 -12.88
C GLN A 212 14.72 4.48 -13.32
N LEU A 213 15.18 3.46 -12.61
CA LEU A 213 16.38 2.71 -12.89
C LEU A 213 15.98 1.26 -13.15
N SER A 214 16.73 0.59 -14.02
CA SER A 214 16.52 -0.82 -14.32
C SER A 214 17.80 -1.60 -14.08
N LYS A 215 17.67 -2.85 -13.64
CA LYS A 215 18.78 -3.80 -13.64
C LYS A 215 18.55 -4.83 -14.75
N PRO A 216 19.41 -4.88 -15.79
CA PRO A 216 19.32 -5.90 -16.84
C PRO A 216 19.53 -7.32 -16.30
N TYR A 217 18.91 -8.31 -16.96
CA TYR A 217 18.94 -9.75 -16.60
C TYR A 217 20.36 -10.33 -16.42
N ASP A 218 21.31 -9.88 -17.23
CA ASP A 218 22.68 -10.39 -17.28
C ASP A 218 23.70 -9.51 -16.52
N SER A 219 23.23 -8.49 -15.80
CA SER A 219 24.13 -7.55 -15.12
C SER A 219 24.62 -8.08 -13.77
N THR A 220 25.95 -8.22 -13.65
CA THR A 220 26.65 -8.38 -12.37
C THR A 220 26.76 -7.06 -11.59
N TRP A 221 26.39 -5.94 -12.20
CA TRP A 221 26.46 -4.59 -11.63
C TRP A 221 25.07 -4.12 -11.15
N GLY A 222 25.04 -3.01 -10.41
CA GLY A 222 23.82 -2.50 -9.75
C GLY A 222 22.77 -1.93 -10.71
N PHE A 223 21.81 -1.18 -10.17
CA PHE A 223 20.83 -0.44 -10.99
C PHE A 223 21.52 0.60 -11.87
N GLU A 224 21.13 0.64 -13.14
CA GLU A 224 21.65 1.58 -14.13
C GLU A 224 20.52 2.48 -14.63
N GLY A 225 20.90 3.66 -15.15
CA GLY A 225 19.95 4.51 -15.86
C GLY A 225 19.37 3.74 -17.05
N MET A 226 18.05 3.82 -17.26
CA MET A 226 17.44 3.15 -18.40
C MET A 226 18.08 3.62 -19.71
N PRO A 227 18.18 2.75 -20.75
CA PRO A 227 18.82 3.09 -22.02
C PRO A 227 18.24 4.33 -22.73
N SER A 228 17.00 4.72 -22.39
CA SER A 228 16.30 5.88 -22.92
C SER A 228 16.44 7.12 -22.05
N ASN A 229 16.61 8.27 -22.69
CA ASN A 229 16.81 9.59 -22.09
C ASN A 229 15.53 10.28 -21.53
N ASP A 230 14.51 9.53 -21.10
CA ASP A 230 13.21 10.11 -20.68
C ASP A 230 12.48 9.27 -19.61
N ASN A 231 13.25 8.77 -18.65
CA ASN A 231 12.84 7.90 -17.53
C ASN A 231 12.77 8.67 -16.20
N TYR A 232 12.38 9.95 -16.25
CA TYR A 232 12.27 10.82 -15.08
C TYR A 232 10.94 11.57 -15.05
N ALA A 233 10.55 11.99 -13.85
CA ALA A 233 9.40 12.84 -13.62
C ALA A 233 9.80 13.96 -12.66
N TYR A 234 9.32 15.17 -12.89
CA TYR A 234 9.54 16.28 -11.96
C TYR A 234 8.37 17.26 -11.94
N ARG A 235 8.22 17.93 -10.82
CA ARG A 235 7.18 18.92 -10.56
C ARG A 235 7.73 20.07 -9.74
N LEU A 236 7.45 21.28 -10.19
CA LEU A 236 7.49 22.51 -9.40
C LEU A 236 6.06 23.01 -9.28
N ALA A 237 5.58 23.25 -8.07
CA ALA A 237 4.25 23.84 -7.85
C ALA A 237 4.27 24.88 -6.73
N LEU A 238 3.50 25.94 -6.95
CA LEU A 238 3.17 26.98 -5.99
C LEU A 238 1.67 26.92 -5.76
N THR A 239 1.21 26.87 -4.52
CA THR A 239 -0.22 26.87 -4.16
C THR A 239 -0.51 27.91 -3.09
N ASP A 240 -1.79 28.26 -2.95
CA ASP A 240 -2.27 29.16 -1.91
C ASP A 240 -1.57 30.53 -1.92
N ILE A 241 -1.22 31.01 -3.12
CA ILE A 241 -0.57 32.29 -3.31
C ILE A 241 -1.63 33.39 -3.24
N ALA A 242 -1.40 34.38 -2.38
CA ALA A 242 -2.23 35.56 -2.27
C ALA A 242 -1.75 36.65 -3.24
N VAL A 243 -2.64 37.07 -4.14
CA VAL A 243 -2.42 38.16 -5.10
C VAL A 243 -3.61 39.12 -5.04
N GLY A 244 -3.49 40.15 -4.21
CA GLY A 244 -4.57 41.10 -3.97
C GLY A 244 -5.81 40.41 -3.38
N PRO A 245 -6.99 40.48 -4.01
CA PRO A 245 -8.20 39.81 -3.52
C PRO A 245 -8.22 38.29 -3.75
N VAL A 246 -7.31 37.77 -4.59
CA VAL A 246 -7.19 36.32 -4.85
C VAL A 246 -6.32 35.71 -3.76
N THR A 247 -6.83 34.73 -3.01
CA THR A 247 -6.11 34.12 -1.88
C THR A 247 -5.65 32.68 -2.13
N LYS A 248 -6.05 32.09 -3.27
CA LYS A 248 -5.78 30.69 -3.63
C LYS A 248 -5.34 30.56 -5.09
N ALA A 249 -4.46 31.45 -5.53
CA ALA A 249 -3.81 31.29 -6.82
C ALA A 249 -2.79 30.15 -6.75
N TRP A 250 -2.61 29.45 -7.87
CA TRP A 250 -1.64 28.38 -8.01
C TRP A 250 -0.96 28.42 -9.37
N ALA A 251 0.27 27.92 -9.41
CA ALA A 251 1.05 27.72 -10.62
C ALA A 251 1.79 26.40 -10.51
N SER A 252 1.96 25.68 -11.62
CA SER A 252 2.79 24.48 -11.64
C SER A 252 3.46 24.27 -12.98
N TYR A 253 4.63 23.67 -12.93
CA TYR A 253 5.29 23.07 -14.08
C TYR A 253 5.54 21.61 -13.75
N THR A 254 5.03 20.71 -14.58
CA THR A 254 5.22 19.27 -14.42
C THR A 254 5.68 18.67 -15.74
N ALA A 255 6.66 17.77 -15.68
CA ALA A 255 7.03 16.92 -16.80
C ALA A 255 7.14 15.47 -16.33
N VAL A 256 6.63 14.56 -17.13
CA VAL A 256 6.80 13.12 -16.93
C VAL A 256 7.25 12.54 -18.25
N GLY A 257 8.43 11.93 -18.23
CA GLY A 257 9.01 11.36 -19.42
C GLY A 257 8.17 10.23 -20.00
N GLY A 258 8.21 10.06 -21.32
CA GLY A 258 7.44 9.05 -22.04
C GLY A 258 7.79 7.61 -21.66
N MET A 259 8.99 7.42 -21.09
CA MET A 259 9.47 6.11 -20.63
C MET A 259 9.40 5.96 -19.11
N PHE A 260 8.96 6.98 -18.37
CA PHE A 260 8.75 6.87 -16.92
C PHE A 260 7.49 6.02 -16.64
N THR A 261 7.72 4.75 -16.32
CA THR A 261 6.67 3.75 -16.11
C THR A 261 6.66 3.32 -14.66
N ASP A 262 5.80 3.96 -13.87
CA ASP A 262 5.56 3.58 -12.49
C ASP A 262 4.39 2.58 -12.38
N PRO A 263 4.61 1.32 -11.96
CA PRO A 263 3.55 0.35 -11.75
C PRO A 263 2.66 0.67 -10.54
N TYR A 264 3.14 1.50 -9.61
CA TYR A 264 2.49 1.88 -8.36
C TYR A 264 1.79 3.24 -8.42
N LYS A 265 1.73 3.88 -9.59
CA LYS A 265 0.92 5.08 -9.81
C LYS A 265 -0.57 4.78 -9.77
N ALA A 266 -1.38 5.77 -9.42
CA ALA A 266 -2.84 5.64 -9.38
C ALA A 266 -3.40 5.10 -10.70
N SER A 267 -4.46 4.29 -10.66
CA SER A 267 -5.07 3.76 -11.88
C SER A 267 -5.63 4.89 -12.76
N PRO A 268 -5.30 4.95 -14.06
CA PRO A 268 -5.86 5.97 -14.96
C PRO A 268 -7.39 5.95 -15.02
N ALA A 269 -8.01 4.78 -14.83
CA ALA A 269 -9.45 4.63 -14.82
C ALA A 269 -10.13 5.29 -13.61
N SER A 270 -9.46 5.29 -12.45
CA SER A 270 -10.01 5.87 -11.21
C SER A 270 -9.49 7.28 -10.92
N ALA A 271 -8.31 7.63 -11.43
CA ALA A 271 -7.64 8.90 -11.16
C ALA A 271 -6.90 9.41 -12.41
N PRO A 272 -7.61 9.78 -13.48
CA PRO A 272 -6.99 10.30 -14.71
C PRO A 272 -6.26 11.64 -14.46
N GLY A 273 -6.70 12.42 -13.46
CA GLY A 273 -6.08 13.67 -13.05
C GLY A 273 -4.83 13.53 -12.16
N ALA A 274 -4.46 12.31 -11.76
CA ALA A 274 -3.22 12.09 -11.01
C ALA A 274 -2.00 12.50 -11.85
N VAL A 275 -0.96 13.02 -11.21
CA VAL A 275 0.20 13.65 -11.87
C VAL A 275 0.83 12.74 -12.94
N LEU A 276 1.21 11.52 -12.57
CA LEU A 276 1.84 10.54 -13.47
C LEU A 276 0.90 10.00 -14.57
N ASN A 277 -0.41 10.25 -14.48
CA ASN A 277 -1.38 9.90 -15.52
C ASN A 277 -1.62 11.08 -16.45
N LYS A 278 -1.88 12.27 -15.89
CA LYS A 278 -2.17 13.50 -16.63
C LYS A 278 -1.01 13.90 -17.54
N TYR A 279 0.22 13.75 -17.06
CA TYR A 279 1.43 14.23 -17.74
C TYR A 279 2.27 13.16 -18.41
N ALA A 280 1.80 11.90 -18.47
CA ALA A 280 2.56 10.82 -19.10
C ALA A 280 3.04 11.20 -20.52
N GLY A 281 4.37 11.22 -20.72
CA GLY A 281 5.02 11.61 -21.98
C GLY A 281 4.89 13.08 -22.36
N LYS A 282 4.64 13.97 -21.39
CA LYS A 282 4.32 15.38 -21.62
C LYS A 282 4.94 16.27 -20.55
N ALA A 283 5.10 17.54 -20.92
CA ALA A 283 5.37 18.63 -20.00
C ALA A 283 4.30 19.72 -20.15
N ALA A 284 3.91 20.34 -19.04
CA ALA A 284 2.96 21.45 -19.05
C ALA A 284 3.28 22.46 -17.95
N ALA A 285 3.09 23.73 -18.29
CA ALA A 285 2.97 24.82 -17.34
C ALA A 285 1.48 25.19 -17.21
N GLU A 286 0.99 25.25 -15.99
CA GLU A 286 -0.41 25.55 -15.68
C GLU A 286 -0.49 26.62 -14.59
N VAL A 287 -1.51 27.47 -14.68
CA VAL A 287 -1.82 28.49 -13.68
C VAL A 287 -3.33 28.53 -13.46
N GLY A 288 -3.76 28.88 -12.26
CA GLY A 288 -5.18 28.98 -11.96
C GLY A 288 -5.47 29.56 -10.59
N VAL A 289 -6.76 29.55 -10.24
CA VAL A 289 -7.30 29.96 -8.94
C VAL A 289 -8.33 28.92 -8.51
N THR A 290 -8.40 28.61 -7.22
CA THR A 290 -9.37 27.67 -6.62
C THR A 290 -10.22 28.29 -5.53
#